data_AF-A0ABD3SFU1-F1
#
_entry.id   AF-A0ABD3SFU1-F1
#
_cell.length_a   1.000
_cell.length_b   1.000
_cell.length_c   1.000
_cell.angle_alpha   90.00
_cell.angle_beta   90.00
_cell.angle_gamma   90.00
#
_symmetry.space_group_name_H-M   'P 1'
#
loop_
_entity.id
_entity.type
_entity.pdbx_description
1 polymer ?
#
loop_
_entity_poly.entity_id
_entity_poly.type
_entity_poly.pdbx_seq_one_letter_code
_entity_poly.pdbx_strand_id
1 'polypeptide(L)'
;MPVYAHNNIKVITRFDRTWEVSYRPEWANFDLMTWINVANDENNYMVKSLSGLKNTDFVSEIDYLVAVRTVRKRIFVGLTNDMEESIHRFNVVLGIDEYEKINRECMDEFFGHGGLKSNANPHPKVDESDPAWRALAERNEYDIRLYTEVVQLFGEQRELFKSYARSFDSASTATMRVRRGENQRRS
;
A
#
# COMPACT_ATOMS: atom_id res chain seq x y z
N MET A 1 7.47 6.56 6.66
CA MET A 1 7.16 5.29 5.96
C MET A 1 5.79 5.40 5.31
N PRO A 2 5.67 5.08 4.01
CA PRO A 2 4.37 4.96 3.34
C PRO A 2 3.55 3.85 3.97
N VAL A 3 2.23 4.03 4.06
CA VAL A 3 1.30 2.97 4.46
C VAL A 3 0.60 2.50 3.19
N TYR A 4 0.84 1.25 2.81
CA TYR A 4 0.10 0.60 1.74
C TYR A 4 -1.06 -0.15 2.36
N ALA A 5 -2.28 0.22 1.97
CA ALA A 5 -3.46 -0.54 2.36
C ALA A 5 -3.84 -1.46 1.21
N HIS A 6 -4.04 -2.72 1.56
CA HIS A 6 -4.73 -3.67 0.71
C HIS A 6 -6.09 -3.96 1.32
N ASN A 7 -7.06 -4.33 0.49
CA ASN A 7 -8.24 -5.00 1.04
C ASN A 7 -7.72 -6.32 1.61
N ASN A 8 -7.51 -6.38 2.93
CA ASN A 8 -6.82 -7.47 3.64
C ASN A 8 -7.61 -8.78 3.65
N ILE A 9 -8.69 -8.88 2.88
CA ILE A 9 -9.37 -10.14 2.57
C ILE A 9 -8.79 -10.74 1.28
N LYS A 10 -7.55 -10.42 0.92
CA LYS A 10 -6.72 -11.47 0.32
C LYS A 10 -6.39 -12.41 1.45
N VAL A 11 -7.00 -13.58 1.45
CA VAL A 11 -6.49 -14.73 2.19
C VAL A 11 -5.01 -14.78 1.89
N ILE A 12 -4.19 -14.37 2.85
CA ILE A 12 -2.74 -14.56 2.81
C ILE A 12 -2.62 -16.07 2.95
N THR A 13 -2.77 -16.79 1.84
CA THR A 13 -2.64 -18.24 1.84
C THR A 13 -1.19 -18.49 2.17
N ARG A 14 -0.88 -18.70 3.44
CA ARG A 14 0.39 -19.33 3.84
C ARG A 14 0.42 -20.79 3.39
N PHE A 15 -0.71 -21.34 2.96
CA PHE A 15 -0.90 -22.72 2.51
C PHE A 15 0.03 -23.14 1.37
N ASP A 16 0.40 -22.22 0.48
CA ASP A 16 1.15 -22.50 -0.74
C ASP A 16 2.53 -21.82 -0.79
N ARG A 17 2.94 -21.15 0.30
CA ARG A 17 4.19 -20.37 0.34
C ARG A 17 5.35 -21.16 0.92
N THR A 18 5.73 -22.25 0.28
CA THR A 18 6.81 -23.13 0.76
C THR A 18 8.18 -22.44 0.85
N TRP A 19 8.34 -21.27 0.23
CA TRP A 19 9.56 -20.46 0.26
C TRP A 19 9.62 -19.46 1.42
N GLU A 20 8.52 -19.24 2.16
CA GLU A 20 8.53 -18.34 3.32
C GLU A 20 9.06 -19.06 4.57
N VAL A 21 9.91 -18.39 5.36
CA VAL A 21 10.39 -18.92 6.67
C VAL A 21 9.23 -19.12 7.65
N SER A 22 8.17 -18.33 7.50
CA SER A 22 6.92 -18.39 8.24
C SER A 22 5.97 -19.50 7.78
N TYR A 23 6.33 -20.27 6.75
CA TYR A 23 5.56 -21.42 6.28
C TYR A 23 5.41 -22.46 7.39
N ARG A 24 4.24 -23.09 7.42
CA ARG A 24 3.88 -24.15 8.36
C ARG A 24 3.32 -25.32 7.54
N PRO A 25 4.07 -26.41 7.35
CA PRO A 25 3.62 -27.53 6.52
C PRO A 25 2.33 -28.17 7.03
N GLU A 26 2.04 -28.08 8.32
CA GLU A 26 0.79 -28.53 8.93
C GLU A 26 -0.45 -27.78 8.40
N TRP A 27 -0.30 -26.56 7.87
CA TRP A 27 -1.41 -25.78 7.32
C TRP A 27 -1.68 -26.09 5.85
N ALA A 28 -0.78 -26.79 5.15
CA ALA A 28 -0.91 -27.08 3.72
C ALA A 28 -2.21 -27.81 3.35
N ASN A 29 -2.77 -28.56 4.30
CA ASN A 29 -3.99 -29.36 4.12
C ASN A 29 -5.23 -28.73 4.78
N PHE A 30 -5.15 -27.52 5.33
CA PHE A 30 -6.31 -26.86 5.91
C PHE A 30 -7.18 -26.28 4.79
N ASP A 31 -8.49 -26.50 4.88
CA ASP A 31 -9.42 -25.64 4.15
C ASP A 31 -9.47 -24.25 4.81
N LEU A 32 -9.95 -23.26 4.05
CA LEU A 32 -9.98 -21.88 4.50
C LEU A 32 -10.77 -21.71 5.82
N MET A 33 -11.90 -22.41 5.95
CA MET A 33 -12.73 -22.35 7.16
C MET A 33 -12.05 -22.95 8.39
N THR A 34 -11.33 -24.04 8.23
CA THR A 34 -10.53 -24.66 9.30
C THR A 34 -9.42 -23.72 9.73
N TRP A 35 -8.70 -23.11 8.77
CA TRP A 35 -7.64 -22.15 9.09
C TRP A 35 -8.19 -20.91 9.80
N ILE A 36 -9.29 -20.34 9.30
CA ILE A 36 -9.97 -19.21 9.95
C ILE A 36 -10.26 -19.55 11.41
N ASN A 37 -10.75 -20.75 11.69
CA ASN A 37 -11.19 -21.12 13.03
C ASN A 37 -10.05 -21.53 13.97
N VAL A 38 -9.01 -22.18 13.46
CA VAL A 38 -7.98 -22.85 14.28
C VAL A 38 -6.67 -22.08 14.34
N ALA A 39 -6.30 -21.35 13.29
CA ALA A 39 -4.93 -20.85 13.10
C ALA A 39 -4.82 -19.36 12.74
N ASN A 40 -5.93 -18.66 12.49
CA ASN A 40 -5.91 -17.25 12.14
C ASN A 40 -5.67 -16.33 13.36
N ASP A 41 -4.40 -16.17 13.73
CA ASP A 41 -3.92 -15.25 14.77
C ASP A 41 -3.56 -13.85 14.24
N GLU A 42 -3.48 -13.69 12.91
CA GLU A 42 -3.13 -12.43 12.22
C GLU A 42 -4.34 -11.51 11.99
N ASN A 43 -5.36 -11.59 12.85
CA ASN A 43 -6.55 -10.76 12.73
C ASN A 43 -6.26 -9.28 13.06
N ASN A 44 -6.88 -8.36 12.33
CA ASN A 44 -6.71 -6.91 12.46
C ASN A 44 -5.23 -6.47 12.45
N TYR A 45 -4.41 -7.13 11.64
CA TYR A 45 -2.96 -6.95 11.62
C TYR A 45 -2.56 -5.49 11.36
N MET A 46 -3.23 -4.80 10.43
CA MET A 46 -2.87 -3.42 10.09
C MET A 46 -3.18 -2.47 11.23
N VAL A 47 -4.33 -2.62 11.89
CA VAL A 47 -4.65 -1.82 13.07
C VAL A 47 -3.63 -2.08 14.18
N LYS A 48 -3.30 -3.35 14.48
CA LYS A 48 -2.28 -3.70 15.49
C LYS A 48 -0.94 -3.03 15.17
N SER A 49 -0.48 -3.14 13.93
CA SER A 49 0.78 -2.56 13.48
C SER A 49 0.81 -1.03 13.62
N LEU A 50 -0.27 -0.35 13.25
CA LEU A 50 -0.35 1.11 13.25
C LEU A 50 -0.65 1.73 14.61
N SER A 51 -1.24 0.97 15.53
CA SER A 51 -1.45 1.35 16.93
C SER A 51 -0.27 0.97 17.84
N GLY A 52 0.65 0.12 17.37
CA GLY A 52 1.83 -0.33 18.12
C GLY A 52 1.57 -1.54 19.04
N LEU A 53 0.52 -2.30 18.76
CA LEU A 53 0.20 -3.55 19.45
C LEU A 53 1.04 -4.72 18.92
N LYS A 54 1.16 -5.78 19.72
CA LYS A 54 1.70 -7.06 19.28
C LYS A 54 0.64 -7.85 18.51
N ASN A 55 1.08 -8.77 17.65
CA ASN A 55 0.16 -9.63 16.90
C ASN A 55 -0.80 -10.43 17.78
N THR A 56 -0.40 -10.77 19.01
CA THR A 56 -1.21 -11.53 19.98
C THR A 56 -2.21 -10.68 20.76
N ASP A 57 -2.14 -9.36 20.67
CA ASP A 57 -2.98 -8.47 21.48
C ASP A 57 -4.38 -8.36 20.87
N PHE A 58 -5.37 -8.07 21.71
CA PHE A 58 -6.72 -7.75 21.25
C PHE A 58 -6.81 -6.31 20.77
N VAL A 59 -7.58 -6.07 19.72
CA VAL A 59 -7.81 -4.72 19.17
C VAL A 59 -9.11 -4.17 19.76
N SER A 60 -9.03 -2.99 20.36
CA SER A 60 -10.19 -2.22 20.81
C SER A 60 -10.53 -1.08 19.85
N GLU A 61 -11.69 -0.45 20.04
CA GLU A 61 -12.08 0.76 19.30
C GLU A 61 -11.06 1.89 19.49
N ILE A 62 -10.42 2.00 20.67
CA ILE A 62 -9.39 3.01 20.92
C ILE A 62 -8.17 2.76 20.03
N ASP A 63 -7.75 1.51 19.88
CA ASP A 63 -6.61 1.13 19.03
C ASP A 63 -6.90 1.41 17.56
N TYR A 64 -8.12 1.13 17.11
CA TYR A 64 -8.60 1.53 15.78
C TYR A 64 -8.49 3.05 15.57
N LEU A 65 -8.96 3.86 16.51
CA LEU A 65 -8.87 5.33 16.41
C LEU A 65 -7.41 5.81 16.41
N VAL A 66 -6.52 5.15 17.16
CA VAL A 66 -5.07 5.42 17.10
C VAL A 66 -4.53 5.10 15.71
N ALA A 67 -4.88 3.95 15.12
CA ALA A 67 -4.46 3.59 13.78
C ALA A 67 -4.96 4.59 12.72
N VAL A 68 -6.23 4.99 12.76
CA VAL A 68 -6.80 6.03 11.88
C VAL A 68 -6.02 7.35 12.03
N ARG A 69 -5.76 7.77 13.27
CA ARG A 69 -4.97 8.99 13.53
C ARG A 69 -3.54 8.86 13.01
N THR A 70 -2.92 7.69 13.13
CA THR A 70 -1.58 7.41 12.59
C THR A 70 -1.58 7.56 11.08
N VAL A 71 -2.55 6.96 10.39
CA VAL A 71 -2.72 7.04 8.93
C VAL A 71 -2.92 8.48 8.47
N ARG A 72 -3.86 9.22 9.08
CA ARG A 72 -4.17 10.62 8.72
C ARG A 72 -3.00 11.59 8.95
N LYS A 73 -2.06 11.24 9.85
CA LYS A 73 -0.84 12.02 10.08
C LYS A 73 0.29 11.70 9.09
N ARG A 74 0.16 10.68 8.24
CA ARG A 74 1.18 10.37 7.23
C ARG A 74 1.09 11.32 6.06
N ILE A 75 2.26 11.69 5.54
CA ILE A 75 2.41 12.56 4.37
C ILE A 75 1.80 11.90 3.12
N PHE A 76 1.80 10.57 3.07
CA PHE A 76 1.34 9.80 1.91
C PHE A 76 0.79 8.44 2.36
N VAL A 77 -0.31 8.03 1.72
CA VAL A 77 -0.85 6.66 1.76
C VAL A 77 -0.93 6.10 0.34
N GLY A 78 -0.74 4.79 0.19
CA GLY A 78 -0.84 4.08 -1.07
C GLY A 78 -1.85 2.94 -1.03
N LEU A 79 -2.34 2.55 -2.20
CA LEU A 79 -3.22 1.40 -2.39
C LEU A 79 -2.51 0.37 -3.26
N THR A 80 -2.48 -0.89 -2.82
CA THR A 80 -1.84 -1.95 -3.62
C THR A 80 -2.60 -2.23 -4.93
N ASN A 81 -3.92 -1.97 -4.97
CA ASN A 81 -4.71 -2.08 -6.20
C ASN A 81 -4.39 -0.97 -7.20
N ASP A 82 -3.89 0.17 -6.72
CA ASP A 82 -3.46 1.32 -7.52
C ASP A 82 -1.97 1.59 -7.26
N MET A 83 -1.15 0.54 -7.36
CA MET A 83 0.26 0.59 -7.01
C MET A 83 1.05 1.58 -7.87
N GLU A 84 0.77 1.63 -9.17
CA GLU A 84 1.42 2.56 -10.11
C GLU A 84 1.18 4.03 -9.69
N GLU A 85 -0.07 4.41 -9.43
CA GLU A 85 -0.43 5.73 -8.92
C GLU A 85 0.18 6.00 -7.53
N SER A 86 0.26 4.97 -6.68
CA SER A 86 0.88 5.08 -5.36
C SER A 86 2.38 5.38 -5.46
N ILE A 87 3.10 4.70 -6.35
CA ILE A 87 4.51 4.96 -6.62
C ILE A 87 4.70 6.33 -7.29
N HIS A 88 3.81 6.72 -8.21
CA HIS A 88 3.87 8.04 -8.83
C HIS A 88 3.82 9.17 -7.79
N ARG A 89 2.86 9.09 -6.86
CA ARG A 89 2.74 10.07 -5.76
C ARG A 89 3.94 10.04 -4.83
N PHE A 90 4.50 8.86 -4.58
CA PHE A 90 5.72 8.72 -3.79
C PHE A 90 6.91 9.44 -4.45
N ASN A 91 7.08 9.27 -5.77
CA ASN A 91 8.12 9.96 -6.55
C ASN A 91 7.95 11.48 -6.49
N VAL A 92 6.73 11.99 -6.63
CA VAL A 92 6.41 13.42 -6.49
C VAL A 92 6.81 13.96 -5.12
N VAL A 93 6.54 13.23 -4.03
CA VAL A 93 6.92 13.64 -2.66
C VAL A 93 8.42 13.70 -2.48
N LEU A 94 9.15 12.75 -3.05
CA LEU A 94 10.60 12.69 -2.93
C LEU A 94 11.33 13.58 -3.95
N GLY A 95 10.60 14.22 -4.87
CA GLY A 95 11.20 15.01 -5.94
C GLY A 95 11.97 14.16 -6.95
N ILE A 96 11.58 12.90 -7.13
CA ILE A 96 12.14 12.00 -8.14
C ILE A 96 11.49 12.34 -9.48
N ASP A 97 12.31 12.74 -10.45
CA ASP A 97 11.84 13.07 -11.80
C ASP A 97 11.67 11.80 -12.63
N GLU A 98 10.42 11.38 -12.86
CA GLU A 98 10.09 10.20 -13.66
C GLU A 98 10.43 10.35 -15.15
N TYR A 99 10.70 11.57 -15.63
CA TYR A 99 11.11 11.78 -17.01
C TYR A 99 12.58 11.46 -17.24
N GLU A 100 13.41 11.44 -16.18
CA GLU A 100 14.79 10.97 -16.28
C GLU A 100 14.82 9.53 -16.77
N LYS A 101 15.74 9.26 -17.71
CA LYS A 101 15.80 7.97 -18.40
C LYS A 101 15.84 6.77 -17.44
N ILE A 102 16.67 6.85 -16.38
CA ILE A 102 16.85 5.78 -15.39
C ILE A 102 15.55 5.52 -14.61
N ASN A 103 14.87 6.59 -14.18
CA ASN A 103 13.64 6.48 -13.41
C ASN A 103 12.50 5.93 -14.27
N ARG A 104 12.44 6.34 -15.54
CA ARG A 104 11.49 5.81 -16.51
C ARG A 104 11.71 4.34 -16.78
N GLU A 105 12.96 3.93 -17.01
CA GLU A 105 13.31 2.51 -17.21
C GLU A 105 12.91 1.66 -15.98
N CYS A 106 13.09 2.18 -14.77
CA CYS A 106 12.62 1.53 -13.54
C CYS A 106 11.09 1.41 -13.50
N MET A 107 10.36 2.50 -13.79
CA MET A 107 8.88 2.46 -13.83
C MET A 107 8.37 1.49 -14.90
N ASP A 108 9.00 1.46 -16.08
CA ASP A 108 8.65 0.56 -17.18
C ASP A 108 8.96 -0.91 -16.85
N GLU A 109 10.04 -1.19 -16.10
CA GLU A 109 10.39 -2.54 -15.66
C GLU A 109 9.29 -3.15 -14.75
N PHE A 110 8.76 -2.36 -13.81
CA PHE A 110 7.78 -2.84 -12.84
C PHE A 110 6.32 -2.67 -13.26
N PHE A 111 6.00 -1.65 -14.06
CA PHE A 111 4.61 -1.28 -14.43
C PHE A 111 4.35 -1.22 -15.94
N GLY A 112 5.38 -1.27 -16.78
CA GLY A 112 5.26 -1.20 -18.24
C GLY A 112 4.61 -2.44 -18.87
N HIS A 113 4.27 -2.32 -20.15
CA HIS A 113 3.64 -3.40 -20.94
C HIS A 113 4.61 -4.58 -21.15
N GLY A 114 4.66 -5.48 -20.16
CA GLY A 114 5.52 -6.67 -20.17
C GLY A 114 6.25 -6.91 -18.85
N GLY A 115 6.17 -5.98 -17.89
CA GLY A 115 6.74 -6.16 -16.55
C GLY A 115 6.16 -7.38 -15.86
N LEU A 116 7.04 -8.28 -15.40
CA LEU A 116 6.65 -9.37 -14.52
C LEU A 116 6.18 -8.72 -13.22
N LYS A 117 4.88 -8.84 -12.90
CA LYS A 117 4.37 -8.50 -11.57
C LYS A 117 5.01 -9.45 -10.57
N SER A 118 6.20 -9.11 -10.10
CA SER A 118 6.95 -9.86 -9.11
C SER A 118 6.09 -9.97 -7.86
N ASN A 119 5.86 -11.19 -7.36
CA ASN A 119 4.95 -11.52 -6.25
C ASN A 119 3.44 -11.44 -6.55
N ALA A 120 3.00 -11.44 -7.81
CA ALA A 120 1.59 -11.63 -8.17
C ALA A 120 1.18 -13.11 -8.19
N ASN A 121 1.45 -13.83 -7.10
CA ASN A 121 0.94 -15.20 -6.98
C ASN A 121 -0.60 -15.15 -6.99
N PRO A 122 -1.26 -15.90 -7.88
CA PRO A 122 -2.70 -15.92 -7.94
C PRO A 122 -3.23 -16.61 -6.68
N HIS A 123 -3.72 -15.82 -5.74
CA HIS A 123 -4.45 -16.35 -4.59
C HIS A 123 -5.91 -16.58 -4.99
N PRO A 124 -6.55 -17.66 -4.51
CA PRO A 124 -7.99 -17.85 -4.67
C PRO A 124 -8.71 -16.60 -4.18
N LYS A 125 -9.49 -15.97 -5.07
CA LYS A 125 -10.38 -14.89 -4.66
C LYS A 125 -11.56 -15.53 -3.95
N VAL A 126 -11.76 -15.16 -2.69
CA VAL A 126 -12.95 -15.55 -1.94
C VAL A 126 -14.02 -14.51 -2.26
N ASP A 127 -15.17 -14.98 -2.76
CA ASP A 127 -16.30 -14.11 -3.06
C ASP A 127 -16.92 -13.57 -1.77
N GLU A 128 -17.43 -12.33 -1.77
CA GLU A 128 -18.04 -11.72 -0.57
C GLU A 128 -19.30 -12.48 -0.08
N SER A 129 -19.95 -13.23 -0.98
CA SER A 129 -21.08 -14.10 -0.61
C SER A 129 -20.67 -15.38 0.13
N ASP A 130 -19.40 -15.78 0.02
CA ASP A 130 -18.86 -16.99 0.65
C ASP A 130 -18.91 -16.86 2.19
N PRO A 131 -19.44 -17.87 2.92
CA PRO A 131 -19.38 -17.90 4.38
C PRO A 131 -17.97 -17.71 4.95
N ALA A 132 -16.93 -18.18 4.26
CA ALA A 132 -15.54 -18.02 4.67
C ALA A 132 -15.08 -16.57 4.57
N TRP A 133 -15.55 -15.82 3.56
CA TRP A 133 -15.30 -14.38 3.48
C TRP A 133 -15.89 -13.69 4.69
N ARG A 134 -17.15 -13.98 5.02
CA ARG A 134 -17.85 -13.35 6.15
C ARG A 134 -17.16 -13.63 7.48
N ALA A 135 -16.79 -14.88 7.73
CA ALA A 135 -16.06 -15.25 8.93
C ALA A 135 -14.69 -14.55 9.03
N LEU A 136 -13.99 -14.39 7.90
CA LEU A 136 -12.72 -13.68 7.86
C LEU A 136 -12.91 -12.16 8.05
N ALA A 137 -13.96 -11.59 7.47
CA ALA A 137 -14.30 -10.19 7.57
C ALA A 137 -14.71 -9.79 8.99
N GLU A 138 -15.53 -10.61 9.66
CA GLU A 138 -15.91 -10.42 11.06
C GLU A 138 -14.69 -10.40 11.99
N ARG A 139 -13.71 -11.28 11.76
CA ARG A 139 -12.46 -11.30 12.55
C ARG A 139 -11.54 -10.11 12.26
N ASN A 140 -11.69 -9.49 11.09
CA ASN A 140 -10.88 -8.37 10.60
C ASN A 140 -11.68 -7.05 10.48
N GLU A 141 -12.74 -6.90 11.28
CA GLU A 141 -13.65 -5.76 11.19
C GLU A 141 -12.92 -4.41 11.20
N TYR A 142 -11.94 -4.24 12.10
CA TYR A 142 -11.22 -2.99 12.23
C TYR A 142 -10.27 -2.72 11.06
N ASP A 143 -9.66 -3.76 10.50
CA ASP A 143 -8.85 -3.63 9.28
C ASP A 143 -9.69 -3.23 8.07
N ILE A 144 -10.92 -3.76 7.93
CA ILE A 144 -11.86 -3.37 6.86
C ILE A 144 -12.30 -1.91 7.02
N ARG A 145 -12.65 -1.51 8.25
CA ARG A 145 -12.99 -0.12 8.57
C ARG A 145 -11.81 0.81 8.26
N LEU A 146 -10.60 0.43 8.68
CA LEU A 146 -9.39 1.21 8.42
C LEU A 146 -9.08 1.29 6.92
N TYR A 147 -9.30 0.22 6.15
CA TYR A 147 -9.12 0.23 4.70
C TYR A 147 -10.02 1.27 4.03
N THR A 148 -11.28 1.36 4.45
CA THR A 148 -12.22 2.39 3.96
C THR A 148 -11.69 3.80 4.19
N GLU A 149 -11.14 4.06 5.39
CA GLU A 149 -10.51 5.35 5.73
C GLU A 149 -9.28 5.63 4.85
N VAL A 150 -8.46 4.63 4.56
CA VAL A 150 -7.29 4.79 3.68
C VAL A 150 -7.72 5.07 2.23
N VAL A 151 -8.73 4.38 1.72
CA VAL A 151 -9.27 4.63 0.37
C VAL A 151 -9.79 6.06 0.25
N GLN A 152 -10.54 6.53 1.25
CA GLN A 152 -11.01 7.91 1.31
C GLN A 152 -9.82 8.88 1.32
N LEU A 153 -8.86 8.69 2.22
CA LEU A 153 -7.68 9.56 2.33
C LEU A 153 -6.84 9.56 1.04
N PHE A 154 -6.71 8.41 0.38
CA PHE A 154 -6.03 8.29 -0.90
C PHE A 154 -6.74 9.15 -1.97
N GLY A 155 -8.06 9.17 -1.99
CA GLY A 155 -8.84 10.06 -2.85
C GLY A 155 -8.60 11.54 -2.52
N GLU A 156 -8.67 11.91 -1.24
CA GLU A 156 -8.47 13.29 -0.76
C GLU A 156 -7.06 13.82 -1.08
N GLN A 157 -6.03 12.98 -0.95
CA GLN A 157 -4.65 13.35 -1.24
C GLN A 157 -4.36 13.60 -2.73
N ARG A 158 -5.26 13.19 -3.63
CA ARG A 158 -5.05 13.33 -5.08
C ARG A 158 -4.81 14.79 -5.51
N GLU A 159 -5.63 15.71 -5.03
CA GLU A 159 -5.51 17.13 -5.39
C GLU A 159 -4.29 17.79 -4.73
N LEU A 160 -3.92 17.34 -3.54
CA LEU A 160 -2.70 17.79 -2.86
C LEU A 160 -1.46 17.46 -3.70
N PHE A 161 -1.34 16.22 -4.19
CA PHE A 161 -0.17 15.82 -5.00
C PHE A 161 -0.12 16.50 -6.37
N LYS A 162 -1.27 16.75 -7.01
CA LYS A 162 -1.31 17.57 -8.23
C LYS A 162 -0.75 18.97 -8.01
N SER A 163 -0.97 19.56 -6.83
CA SER A 163 -0.41 20.87 -6.48
C SER A 163 1.12 20.83 -6.30
N TYR A 164 1.65 19.77 -5.70
CA TYR A 164 3.09 19.59 -5.54
C TYR A 164 3.80 19.40 -6.87
N ALA A 165 3.27 18.56 -7.77
CA ALA A 165 3.83 18.36 -9.10
C ALA A 165 3.98 19.68 -9.88
N ARG A 166 2.92 20.51 -9.91
CA ARG A 166 2.96 21.84 -10.55
C ARG A 166 3.99 22.78 -9.92
N SER A 167 4.17 22.69 -8.61
CA SER A 167 5.13 23.51 -7.87
C SER A 167 6.56 23.18 -8.31
N PHE A 168 6.88 21.89 -8.43
CA PHE A 168 8.18 21.42 -8.92
C PHE A 168 8.46 21.85 -10.36
N ASP A 169 7.47 21.73 -11.27
CA ASP A 169 7.62 22.17 -12.66
C ASP A 169 7.96 23.66 -12.76
N SER A 170 7.30 24.48 -11.94
CA SER A 170 7.52 25.92 -11.90
C SER A 170 8.93 26.28 -11.38
N ALA A 171 9.41 25.55 -10.37
CA ALA A 171 10.73 25.75 -9.77
C ALA A 171 11.86 25.28 -10.71
N SER A 172 11.68 24.13 -11.38
CA SER A 172 12.62 23.62 -12.39
C SER A 172 12.71 24.57 -13.59
N THR A 173 11.58 25.10 -14.07
CA THR A 173 11.55 26.08 -15.16
C THR A 173 12.24 27.39 -14.79
N ALA A 174 12.01 27.90 -13.57
CA ALA A 174 12.68 29.09 -13.06
C ALA A 174 14.20 28.89 -12.96
N THR A 175 14.64 27.74 -12.47
CA THR A 175 16.06 27.39 -12.32
C THR A 175 16.77 27.28 -13.68
N MET A 176 16.12 26.67 -14.69
CA MET A 176 16.64 26.63 -16.06
C MET A 176 16.76 28.02 -16.70
N ARG A 177 15.83 28.93 -16.44
CA ARG A 177 15.88 30.32 -16.94
C ARG A 177 17.02 31.12 -16.32
N VAL A 178 17.26 30.95 -15.01
CA VAL A 178 18.40 31.60 -14.33
C VAL A 178 19.73 31.14 -14.92
N ARG A 179 19.92 29.83 -15.11
CA ARG A 179 21.15 29.27 -15.70
C ARG A 179 21.37 29.72 -17.16
N ARG A 180 20.31 29.89 -17.95
CA ARG A 180 20.43 30.45 -19.33
C ARG A 180 20.75 31.94 -19.34
N GLY A 181 20.21 32.72 -18.39
CA GLY A 181 20.50 34.14 -18.26
C GLY A 181 21.94 34.46 -17.82
N GLU A 182 22.55 33.59 -17.02
CA GLU A 182 23.95 33.74 -16.60
C GLU A 182 24.96 33.39 -17.71
N ASN A 183 24.64 32.42 -18.58
CA ASN A 183 25.50 32.07 -19.72
C ASN A 183 25.49 33.14 -20.83
N GLN A 184 24.39 33.86 -21.02
CA GLN A 184 24.31 34.95 -22.02
C GLN A 184 25.01 36.25 -21.59
N ARG A 185 25.33 36.43 -20.30
CA ARG A 185 26.06 37.62 -19.80
C ARG A 185 27.58 37.43 -19.71
N ARG A 186 28.09 36.25 -20.06
CA ARG A 186 29.53 35.90 -20.08
C ARG A 186 30.11 35.75 -21.49
N SER A 187 29.34 36.12 -22.52
CA SER A 187 29.77 36.19 -23.92
C SER A 187 29.82 37.66 -24.35
#